data_AF-A0A2D6HIZ3-F1
#
_entry.id   AF-A0A2D6HIZ3-F1
#
_cell.length_a   1.000
_cell.length_b   1.000
_cell.length_c   1.000
_cell.angle_alpha   90.00
_cell.angle_beta   90.00
_cell.angle_gamma   90.00
#
_symmetry.space_group_name_H-M   'P 1'
#
loop_
_entity.id
_entity.type
_entity.pdbx_description
1 polymer ?
#
loop_
_entity_poly.entity_id
_entity_poly.type
_entity_poly.pdbx_seq_one_letter_code
_entity_poly.pdbx_strand_id
1 'polypeptide(L)'
;MRLADRPYNLPGFNFEKAEVREYVSRVVRDLVENYDYDGFQMEWNRTPLCCEPDASQETADMMTDWHAEVRAVTKAKAKATGKEYTVGMKYVGSWDQLRSIGLDVRTMVDRGLLDFVAPSNFWQSSWDIACDELREAVGPDVAVYGSIEFSPNYLHGYFPGQKQGNTSLGKELPVCYRLTPLCPPLLRGNAAAKLVLGVDGLEIYNYPCADSPSHWPWTDEPGCADYAALRGSDDLAGLRGQEKAYTLSTQTGYYIVPPWDTVAHFPGVLGPGEARLCRLPMCAEPEDGDLEFVIQVVVGKTEDAGVVAIMLNGSWPRVDGVLDDRLLFAVSTMTHHTPDHVGVNFVFPVSVIREGWNEIVVMHGTAKDHWAEQVGAEVSV
;
A
#
# COMPACT_ATOMS: atom_id res chain seq x y z
N MET A 1 27.70 11.85 5.37
CA MET A 1 28.44 10.62 5.08
C MET A 1 27.42 9.59 4.64
N ARG A 2 27.34 9.29 3.34
CA ARG A 2 26.28 8.46 2.73
C ARG A 2 26.54 6.99 3.02
N LEU A 3 25.47 6.22 3.24
CA LEU A 3 25.49 4.76 3.19
C LEU A 3 25.60 4.36 1.70
N ALA A 4 26.80 4.20 1.15
CA ALA A 4 27.03 3.90 -0.27
C ALA A 4 27.47 2.43 -0.51
N ASP A 5 27.09 1.93 -1.70
CA ASP A 5 27.55 0.70 -2.40
C ASP A 5 26.83 -0.63 -2.13
N ARG A 6 25.50 -0.62 -1.92
CA ARG A 6 24.67 -1.83 -2.07
C ARG A 6 23.53 -1.60 -3.07
N PRO A 7 23.14 -2.59 -3.91
CA PRO A 7 22.18 -2.43 -5.01
C PRO A 7 20.74 -2.08 -4.61
N TYR A 8 20.48 -1.83 -3.32
CA TYR A 8 19.15 -1.53 -2.76
C TYR A 8 19.12 -0.27 -1.87
N ASN A 9 20.22 0.49 -1.79
CA ASN A 9 20.29 1.65 -0.90
C ASN A 9 19.73 2.91 -1.57
N LEU A 10 18.53 3.35 -1.16
CA LEU A 10 18.19 4.76 -1.27
C LEU A 10 19.13 5.58 -0.36
N PRO A 11 19.58 6.77 -0.77
CA PRO A 11 20.47 7.59 0.04
C PRO A 11 19.78 7.98 1.36
N GLY A 12 20.48 7.76 2.47
CA GLY A 12 20.06 8.15 3.82
C GLY A 12 21.20 8.77 4.62
N PHE A 13 20.86 9.53 5.66
CA PHE A 13 21.84 9.96 6.66
C PHE A 13 22.07 8.81 7.66
N ASN A 14 23.32 8.56 8.05
CA ASN A 14 23.64 7.58 9.08
C ASN A 14 23.50 8.23 10.48
N PHE A 15 22.44 7.88 11.20
CA PHE A 15 22.12 8.32 12.56
C PHE A 15 23.04 7.74 13.63
N GLU A 16 23.93 6.80 13.33
CA GLU A 16 24.99 6.38 14.26
C GLU A 16 25.98 7.54 14.53
N LYS A 17 26.09 8.49 13.59
CA LYS A 17 26.89 9.69 13.76
C LYS A 17 26.14 10.70 14.62
N ALA A 18 26.75 11.11 15.73
CA ALA A 18 26.15 12.07 16.66
C ALA A 18 25.78 13.38 15.96
N GLU A 19 26.61 13.86 15.02
CA GLU A 19 26.39 15.10 14.28
C GLU A 19 25.13 15.04 13.40
N VAL A 20 24.76 13.85 12.91
CA VAL A 20 23.50 13.64 12.19
C VAL A 20 22.32 13.76 13.14
N ARG A 21 22.37 13.07 14.29
CA ARG A 21 21.30 13.14 15.30
C ARG A 21 21.12 14.56 15.82
N GLU A 22 22.22 15.26 16.13
CA GLU A 22 22.20 16.65 16.57
C GLU A 22 21.59 17.59 15.51
N TYR A 23 21.96 17.40 14.24
CA TYR A 23 21.39 18.16 13.14
C TYR A 23 19.87 17.95 13.04
N VAL A 24 19.41 16.70 13.01
CA VAL A 24 17.98 16.38 12.90
C VAL A 24 17.21 16.83 14.14
N SER A 25 17.75 16.63 15.35
CA SER A 25 17.14 17.13 16.59
C SER A 25 16.95 18.64 16.59
N ARG A 26 17.88 19.41 15.99
CA ARG A 26 17.72 20.86 15.84
C ARG A 26 16.58 21.22 14.90
N VAL A 27 16.43 20.49 13.79
CA VAL A 27 15.29 20.67 12.87
C VAL A 27 13.97 20.35 13.58
N VAL A 28 13.91 19.23 14.32
CA VAL A 28 12.72 18.86 15.09
C VAL A 28 12.38 19.93 16.13
N ARG A 29 13.35 20.42 16.89
CA ARG A 29 13.13 21.51 17.86
C ARG A 29 12.60 22.76 17.19
N ASP A 30 13.19 23.19 16.08
CA ASP A 30 12.72 24.34 15.31
C ASP A 30 11.25 24.18 14.88
N LEU A 31 10.89 23.02 14.34
CA LEU A 31 9.52 22.72 13.90
C LEU A 31 8.51 22.72 15.07
N VAL A 32 8.86 22.09 16.18
CA VAL A 32 7.95 21.95 17.35
C VAL A 32 7.82 23.27 18.12
N GLU A 33 8.91 24.01 18.28
CA GLU A 33 8.95 25.21 19.12
C GLU A 33 8.39 26.43 18.39
N ASN A 34 8.73 26.61 17.10
CA ASN A 34 8.46 27.84 16.36
C ASN A 34 7.18 27.84 15.53
N TYR A 35 6.51 26.69 15.39
CA TYR A 35 5.25 26.57 14.66
C TYR A 35 4.11 26.13 15.60
N ASP A 36 2.88 26.53 15.30
CA ASP A 36 1.66 26.15 16.06
C ASP A 36 1.01 24.94 15.39
N TYR A 37 1.73 23.82 15.34
CA TYR A 37 1.20 22.53 14.92
C TYR A 37 0.58 21.78 16.10
N ASP A 38 -0.45 20.97 15.83
CA ASP A 38 -1.09 20.10 16.82
C ASP A 38 -0.31 18.79 17.09
N GLY A 39 0.67 18.50 16.24
CA GLY A 39 1.45 17.27 16.33
C GLY A 39 2.66 17.24 15.41
N PHE A 40 3.40 16.14 15.48
CA PHE A 40 4.59 15.89 14.68
C PHE A 40 4.63 14.42 14.25
N GLN A 41 4.81 14.19 12.96
CA GLN A 41 4.96 12.84 12.42
C GLN A 41 6.39 12.63 11.92
N MET A 42 7.03 11.58 12.42
CA MET A 42 8.32 11.11 11.90
C MET A 42 8.08 10.17 10.74
N GLU A 43 8.45 10.60 9.55
CA GLU A 43 8.30 9.82 8.33
C GLU A 43 9.60 9.06 8.01
N TRP A 44 9.62 7.78 8.39
CA TRP A 44 10.65 6.81 7.99
C TRP A 44 10.28 6.07 6.70
N ASN A 45 9.20 6.49 6.05
CA ASN A 45 8.85 6.00 4.72
C ASN A 45 9.82 6.54 3.66
N ARG A 46 10.32 7.78 3.80
CA ARG A 46 11.12 8.48 2.77
C ARG A 46 12.60 8.13 2.86
N THR A 47 12.93 6.90 2.49
CA THR A 47 14.20 6.19 2.72
C THR A 47 14.33 5.74 4.18
N PRO A 48 13.92 4.49 4.50
CA PRO A 48 13.89 4.02 5.89
C PRO A 48 15.30 3.87 6.48
N LEU A 49 16.32 3.67 5.65
CA LEU A 49 17.68 3.37 6.06
C LEU A 49 18.33 4.52 6.86
N CYS A 50 18.25 4.43 8.18
CA CYS A 50 18.79 5.41 9.12
C CYS A 50 20.07 4.98 9.83
N CYS A 51 20.28 3.68 10.03
CA CYS A 51 21.54 3.11 10.54
C CYS A 51 22.04 2.03 9.59
N GLU A 52 23.25 1.51 9.84
CA GLU A 52 23.73 0.35 9.10
C GLU A 52 22.78 -0.85 9.36
N PRO A 53 22.49 -1.67 8.34
CA PRO A 53 21.74 -2.91 8.52
C PRO A 53 22.42 -3.84 9.54
N ASP A 54 21.62 -4.71 10.15
CA ASP A 54 22.03 -5.58 11.25
C ASP A 54 22.43 -4.78 12.51
N ALA A 55 21.70 -3.70 12.76
CA ALA A 55 21.87 -2.81 13.90
C ALA A 55 21.91 -3.60 15.22
N SER A 56 22.92 -3.29 16.03
CA SER A 56 23.07 -3.85 17.37
C SER A 56 21.95 -3.39 18.30
N GLN A 57 21.75 -4.08 19.43
CA GLN A 57 20.84 -3.60 20.47
C GLN A 57 21.25 -2.19 20.95
N GLU A 58 22.55 -1.90 21.08
CA GLU A 58 23.04 -0.58 21.46
C GLU A 58 22.61 0.50 20.45
N THR A 59 22.65 0.18 19.15
CA THR A 59 22.18 1.08 18.08
C THR A 59 20.68 1.32 18.17
N ALA A 60 19.89 0.27 18.42
CA ALA A 60 18.44 0.37 18.58
C ALA A 60 18.05 1.16 19.84
N ASP A 61 18.74 0.96 20.96
CA ASP A 61 18.55 1.71 22.20
C ASP A 61 18.87 3.19 21.99
N MET A 62 20.00 3.48 21.32
CA MET A 62 20.42 4.84 20.98
C MET A 62 19.39 5.58 20.12
N MET A 63 18.82 4.91 19.11
CA MET A 63 17.76 5.48 18.30
C MET A 63 16.45 5.65 19.07
N THR A 64 16.12 4.72 19.95
CA THR A 64 14.93 4.82 20.82
C THR A 64 15.05 6.00 21.79
N ASP A 65 16.23 6.21 22.37
CA ASP A 65 16.50 7.35 23.25
C ASP A 65 16.46 8.68 22.49
N TRP A 66 16.95 8.71 21.25
CA TRP A 66 16.78 9.87 20.37
C TRP A 66 15.30 10.19 20.12
N HIS A 67 14.44 9.19 19.89
CA HIS A 67 12.98 9.40 19.80
C HIS A 67 12.38 9.86 21.13
N ALA A 68 12.93 9.42 22.27
CA ALA A 68 12.51 9.90 23.58
C ALA A 68 12.87 11.39 23.79
N GLU A 69 14.00 11.87 23.27
CA GLU A 69 14.33 13.30 23.24
C GLU A 69 13.32 14.09 22.41
N VAL A 70 12.92 13.59 21.23
CA VAL A 70 11.87 14.20 20.41
C VAL A 70 10.57 14.31 21.20
N ARG A 71 10.15 13.21 21.86
CA ARG A 71 8.94 13.22 22.70
C ARG A 71 9.04 14.17 23.90
N ALA A 72 10.24 14.36 24.47
CA ALA A 72 10.44 15.32 25.55
C ALA A 72 10.22 16.77 25.09
N VAL A 73 10.68 17.12 23.88
CA VAL A 73 10.46 18.45 23.28
C VAL A 73 8.96 18.70 23.08
N THR A 74 8.21 17.73 22.53
CA THR A 74 6.77 17.90 22.30
C THR A 74 5.98 17.97 23.61
N LYS A 75 6.32 17.16 24.62
CA LYS A 75 5.73 17.26 25.96
C LYS A 75 6.01 18.62 26.62
N ALA A 76 7.21 19.19 26.42
CA ALA A 76 7.54 20.52 26.93
C ALA A 76 6.71 21.62 26.24
N LYS A 77 6.56 21.54 24.91
CA LYS A 77 5.67 22.43 24.13
C LYS A 77 4.22 22.33 24.64
N ALA A 78 3.70 21.11 24.78
CA ALA A 78 2.35 20.87 25.28
C ALA A 78 2.11 21.47 26.67
N LYS A 79 3.07 21.29 27.59
CA LYS A 79 3.01 21.89 28.93
C LYS A 79 3.04 23.43 28.88
N ALA A 80 3.84 24.01 27.99
CA ALA A 80 3.99 25.45 27.87
C ALA A 80 2.75 26.13 27.26
N THR A 81 2.08 25.47 26.32
CA THR A 81 0.89 26.01 25.64
C THR A 81 -0.43 25.60 26.29
N GLY A 82 -0.42 24.53 27.10
CA GLY A 82 -1.63 23.91 27.63
C GLY A 82 -2.45 23.14 26.58
N LYS A 83 -1.91 22.97 25.37
CA LYS A 83 -2.50 22.16 24.30
C LYS A 83 -1.80 20.79 24.25
N GLU A 84 -2.50 19.73 23.88
CA GLU A 84 -1.85 18.46 23.57
C GLU A 84 -0.94 18.61 22.33
N TYR A 85 0.08 17.76 22.23
CA TYR A 85 0.98 17.73 21.08
C TYR A 85 1.28 16.28 20.74
N THR A 86 0.67 15.77 19.67
CA THR A 86 0.76 14.36 19.29
C THR A 86 2.06 14.04 18.57
N VAL A 87 2.56 12.82 18.73
CA VAL A 87 3.74 12.31 18.02
C VAL A 87 3.41 11.01 17.35
N GLY A 88 3.64 10.90 16.04
CA GLY A 88 3.42 9.65 15.33
C GLY A 88 4.58 9.23 14.45
N MET A 89 4.47 8.02 13.93
CA MET A 89 5.46 7.43 13.04
C MET A 89 4.80 6.87 11.78
N LYS A 90 5.23 7.36 10.61
CA LYS A 90 4.98 6.69 9.34
C LYS A 90 6.16 5.82 8.98
N TYR A 91 5.93 4.58 8.59
CA TYR A 91 7.02 3.67 8.27
C TYR A 91 6.67 2.72 7.13
N VAL A 92 7.69 2.03 6.64
CA VAL A 92 7.62 1.01 5.60
C VAL A 92 8.36 -0.25 6.09
N GLY A 93 7.83 -1.42 5.77
CA GLY A 93 8.35 -2.71 6.24
C GLY A 93 7.79 -3.18 7.57
N SER A 94 8.20 -4.38 7.97
CA SER A 94 7.84 -4.96 9.27
C SER A 94 8.66 -4.34 10.41
N TRP A 95 8.16 -4.45 11.64
CA TRP A 95 8.90 -3.99 12.81
C TRP A 95 10.26 -4.70 12.99
N ASP A 96 10.37 -5.96 12.58
CA ASP A 96 11.65 -6.68 12.62
C ASP A 96 12.65 -6.12 11.60
N GLN A 97 12.18 -5.76 10.41
CA GLN A 97 13.00 -5.08 9.40
C GLN A 97 13.44 -3.71 9.90
N LEU A 98 12.53 -2.92 10.48
CA LEU A 98 12.86 -1.62 11.05
C LEU A 98 13.84 -1.73 12.21
N ARG A 99 13.68 -2.74 13.08
CA ARG A 99 14.62 -3.01 14.16
C ARG A 99 16.02 -3.32 13.64
N SER A 100 16.15 -4.01 12.50
CA SER A 100 17.46 -4.32 11.90
C SER A 100 18.22 -3.08 11.39
N ILE A 101 17.58 -1.91 11.35
CA ILE A 101 18.22 -0.62 11.06
C ILE A 101 18.08 0.37 12.23
N GLY A 102 17.85 -0.14 13.44
CA GLY A 102 17.84 0.65 14.68
C GLY A 102 16.49 1.24 15.07
N LEU A 103 15.42 1.02 14.31
CA LEU A 103 14.08 1.53 14.63
C LEU A 103 13.26 0.47 15.39
N ASP A 104 13.41 0.42 16.71
CA ASP A 104 12.64 -0.47 17.58
C ASP A 104 11.25 0.11 17.92
N VAL A 105 10.32 -0.05 16.97
CA VAL A 105 8.95 0.50 17.08
C VAL A 105 8.21 -0.06 18.30
N ARG A 106 8.43 -1.34 18.64
CA ARG A 106 7.79 -1.98 19.81
C ARG A 106 8.21 -1.29 21.10
N THR A 107 9.51 -1.11 21.31
CA THR A 107 10.02 -0.41 22.49
C THR A 107 9.56 1.06 22.52
N MET A 108 9.43 1.72 21.38
CA MET A 108 8.90 3.09 21.31
C MET A 108 7.43 3.17 21.75
N VAL A 109 6.60 2.22 21.32
CA VAL A 109 5.20 2.09 21.75
C VAL A 109 5.12 1.80 23.26
N ASP A 110 5.85 0.80 23.75
CA ASP A 110 5.85 0.40 25.16
C ASP A 110 6.30 1.54 26.10
N ARG A 111 7.21 2.40 25.63
CA ARG A 111 7.67 3.60 26.35
C ARG A 111 6.74 4.81 26.22
N GLY A 112 5.63 4.71 25.49
CA GLY A 112 4.70 5.81 25.25
C GLY A 112 5.34 6.98 24.49
N LEU A 113 6.21 6.66 23.52
CA LEU A 113 6.88 7.66 22.67
C LEU A 113 6.00 8.06 21.47
N LEU A 114 5.13 7.15 21.02
CA LEU A 114 4.24 7.34 19.87
C LEU A 114 2.78 7.35 20.34
N ASP A 115 2.00 8.28 19.81
CA ASP A 115 0.55 8.39 19.96
C ASP A 115 -0.18 7.79 18.75
N PHE A 116 0.50 7.64 17.61
CA PHE A 116 -0.05 6.95 16.45
C PHE A 116 1.02 6.34 15.52
N VAL A 117 0.62 5.34 14.75
CA VAL A 117 1.42 4.69 13.71
C VAL A 117 0.67 4.65 12.37
N ALA A 118 1.42 4.79 11.29
CA ALA A 118 0.92 4.78 9.91
C ALA A 118 1.81 3.88 9.03
N PRO A 119 1.57 2.56 8.99
CA PRO A 119 2.32 1.66 8.13
C PRO A 119 1.93 1.88 6.65
N SER A 120 2.93 1.98 5.78
CA SER A 120 2.73 2.23 4.34
C SER A 120 3.78 1.52 3.49
N ASN A 121 3.68 1.73 2.18
CA ASN A 121 4.75 1.54 1.20
C ASN A 121 5.25 2.92 0.74
N PHE A 122 6.33 3.02 -0.05
CA PHE A 122 6.89 4.32 -0.44
C PHE A 122 6.02 5.14 -1.42
N TRP A 123 5.26 4.48 -2.30
CA TRP A 123 4.50 5.17 -3.36
C TRP A 123 3.26 4.43 -3.88
N GLN A 124 3.31 3.09 -3.95
CA GLN A 124 2.11 2.29 -4.17
C GLN A 124 1.37 2.12 -2.84
N SER A 125 0.05 2.02 -2.87
CA SER A 125 -0.73 1.74 -1.66
C SER A 125 -0.47 0.31 -1.22
N SER A 126 -0.36 0.12 0.08
CA SER A 126 -0.35 -1.22 0.67
C SER A 126 -1.79 -1.69 0.87
N TRP A 127 -2.16 -2.83 0.32
CA TRP A 127 -3.55 -3.33 0.38
C TRP A 127 -3.78 -4.36 1.47
N ASP A 128 -2.70 -4.98 1.91
CA ASP A 128 -2.64 -6.23 2.67
C ASP A 128 -1.84 -6.09 3.98
N ILE A 129 -1.56 -4.86 4.41
CA ILE A 129 -1.06 -4.62 5.77
C ILE A 129 -2.14 -5.03 6.76
N ALA A 130 -1.77 -5.94 7.67
CA ALA A 130 -2.61 -6.45 8.74
C ALA A 130 -2.78 -5.40 9.86
N CYS A 131 -3.65 -4.43 9.61
CA CYS A 131 -3.97 -3.37 10.57
C CYS A 131 -4.67 -3.89 11.83
N ASP A 132 -5.37 -5.02 11.73
CA ASP A 132 -5.98 -5.77 12.84
C ASP A 132 -4.91 -6.35 13.77
N GLU A 133 -3.91 -7.06 13.22
CA GLU A 133 -2.77 -7.56 13.99
C GLU A 133 -1.92 -6.40 14.56
N LEU A 134 -1.76 -5.31 13.80
CA LEU A 134 -1.06 -4.13 14.26
C LEU A 134 -1.77 -3.45 15.44
N ARG A 135 -3.11 -3.35 15.38
CA ARG A 135 -3.94 -2.85 16.50
C ARG A 135 -3.64 -3.63 17.77
N GLU A 136 -3.64 -4.95 17.71
CA GLU A 136 -3.31 -5.80 18.87
C GLU A 136 -1.89 -5.52 19.38
N ALA A 137 -0.93 -5.35 18.46
CA ALA A 137 0.47 -5.11 18.81
C ALA A 137 0.74 -3.74 19.45
N VAL A 138 0.00 -2.69 19.08
CA VAL A 138 0.18 -1.34 19.64
C VAL A 138 -0.70 -1.02 20.85
N GLY A 139 -1.75 -1.81 21.06
CA GLY A 139 -2.71 -1.60 22.15
C GLY A 139 -3.72 -0.48 21.87
N PRO A 140 -4.53 -0.11 22.89
CA PRO A 140 -5.63 0.84 22.72
C PRO A 140 -5.20 2.32 22.76
N ASP A 141 -4.02 2.62 23.31
CA ASP A 141 -3.57 4.00 23.55
C ASP A 141 -2.85 4.64 22.35
N VAL A 142 -2.47 3.82 21.36
CA VAL A 142 -1.79 4.27 20.14
C VAL A 142 -2.73 4.12 18.96
N ALA A 143 -2.99 5.22 18.25
CA ALA A 143 -3.86 5.18 17.09
C ALA A 143 -3.19 4.49 15.88
N VAL A 144 -3.97 3.77 15.08
CA VAL A 144 -3.51 3.12 13.84
C VAL A 144 -4.18 3.84 12.67
N TYR A 145 -3.37 4.43 11.79
CA TYR A 145 -3.83 5.07 10.57
C TYR A 145 -3.58 4.16 9.37
N GLY A 146 -4.62 3.89 8.58
CA GLY A 146 -4.48 3.19 7.31
C GLY A 146 -3.95 4.13 6.22
N SER A 147 -2.68 3.96 5.83
CA SER A 147 -2.10 4.78 4.77
C SER A 147 -2.59 4.37 3.38
N ILE A 148 -2.97 5.36 2.59
CA ILE A 148 -3.35 5.28 1.17
C ILE A 148 -2.36 6.15 0.40
N GLU A 149 -1.56 5.53 -0.46
CA GLU A 149 -0.55 6.23 -1.25
C GLU A 149 -1.10 6.65 -2.63
N PHE A 150 -0.26 7.35 -3.36
CA PHE A 150 -0.62 7.99 -4.62
C PHE A 150 -1.14 7.02 -5.69
N SER A 151 -0.51 5.85 -5.78
CA SER A 151 -0.86 4.84 -6.76
C SER A 151 -1.51 3.65 -6.08
N PRO A 152 -2.49 2.99 -6.71
CA PRO A 152 -3.02 1.75 -6.19
C PRO A 152 -2.01 0.60 -6.38
N ASN A 153 -1.23 0.58 -7.46
CA ASN A 153 -0.14 -0.35 -7.74
C ASN A 153 0.62 0.05 -9.03
N TYR A 154 1.64 -0.71 -9.40
CA TYR A 154 2.44 -0.46 -10.61
C TYR A 154 1.87 -1.09 -11.89
N LEU A 155 0.63 -1.60 -11.89
CA LEU A 155 -0.04 -1.97 -13.13
C LEU A 155 -0.26 -0.71 -13.97
N HIS A 156 0.29 -0.70 -15.18
CA HIS A 156 0.09 0.40 -16.12
C HIS A 156 -1.31 0.36 -16.73
N GLY A 157 -1.91 1.53 -16.92
CA GLY A 157 -3.02 1.69 -17.86
C GLY A 157 -2.53 2.25 -19.19
N TYR A 158 -3.34 2.03 -20.22
CA TYR A 158 -3.07 2.41 -21.60
C TYR A 158 -4.08 3.44 -22.10
N PHE A 159 -3.59 4.41 -22.87
CA PHE A 159 -4.41 5.42 -23.54
C PHE A 159 -4.69 5.00 -24.98
N PRO A 160 -5.87 4.41 -25.28
CA PRO A 160 -6.20 4.04 -26.65
C PRO A 160 -6.24 5.27 -27.56
N GLY A 161 -5.56 5.20 -28.70
CA GLY A 161 -5.57 6.26 -29.71
C GLY A 161 -4.55 7.38 -29.51
N GLN A 162 -3.85 7.43 -28.37
CA GLN A 162 -2.67 8.30 -28.23
C GLN A 162 -1.50 7.72 -29.03
N LYS A 163 -0.77 8.59 -29.73
CA LYS A 163 0.32 8.18 -30.64
C LYS A 163 1.71 8.28 -30.00
N GLN A 164 1.87 9.11 -28.98
CA GLN A 164 3.16 9.37 -28.36
C GLN A 164 3.36 8.47 -27.14
N GLY A 165 4.49 7.77 -27.09
CA GLY A 165 4.87 6.97 -25.94
C GLY A 165 5.24 7.80 -24.72
N ASN A 166 5.24 7.17 -23.54
CA ASN A 166 5.67 7.79 -22.30
C ASN A 166 7.20 7.67 -22.12
N THR A 167 7.94 8.62 -22.69
CA THR A 167 9.41 8.65 -22.62
C THR A 167 9.93 8.91 -21.21
N SER A 168 9.17 9.57 -20.33
CA SER A 168 9.52 9.75 -18.91
C SER A 168 9.59 8.44 -18.14
N LEU A 169 8.83 7.42 -18.57
CA LEU A 169 8.90 6.06 -18.05
C LEU A 169 9.80 5.14 -18.90
N GLY A 170 10.48 5.67 -19.92
CA GLY A 170 11.25 4.89 -20.89
C GLY A 170 10.39 3.93 -21.71
N LYS A 171 9.12 4.28 -21.97
CA LYS A 171 8.16 3.45 -22.70
C LYS A 171 7.85 4.06 -24.07
N GLU A 172 7.87 3.22 -25.10
CA GLU A 172 7.42 3.59 -26.45
C GLU A 172 5.90 3.60 -26.57
N LEU A 173 5.20 2.88 -25.68
CA LEU A 173 3.75 2.85 -25.62
C LEU A 173 3.19 4.04 -24.82
N PRO A 174 1.99 4.54 -25.18
CA PRO A 174 1.25 5.53 -24.40
C PRO A 174 0.67 4.88 -23.14
N VAL A 175 1.52 4.67 -22.14
CA VAL A 175 1.18 4.06 -20.86
C VAL A 175 1.53 4.98 -19.70
N CYS A 176 0.83 4.81 -18.58
CA CYS A 176 1.13 5.50 -17.34
C CYS A 176 0.79 4.61 -16.15
N TYR A 177 1.34 4.91 -14.98
CA TYR A 177 0.84 4.35 -13.74
C TYR A 177 -0.57 4.84 -13.45
N ARG A 178 -1.39 3.95 -12.88
CA ARG A 178 -2.71 4.32 -12.34
C ARG A 178 -2.52 5.18 -11.09
N LEU A 179 -3.38 6.18 -10.92
CA LEU A 179 -3.30 7.15 -9.82
C LEU A 179 -4.62 7.13 -9.06
N THR A 180 -4.56 6.88 -7.75
CA THR A 180 -5.73 6.86 -6.86
C THR A 180 -6.54 8.16 -6.92
N PRO A 181 -5.92 9.36 -6.97
CA PRO A 181 -6.68 10.62 -6.99
C PRO A 181 -7.51 10.87 -8.26
N LEU A 182 -7.26 10.12 -9.33
CA LEU A 182 -7.97 10.24 -10.61
C LEU A 182 -9.06 9.17 -10.77
N CYS A 183 -9.36 8.41 -9.70
CA CYS A 183 -10.30 7.29 -9.73
C CYS A 183 -10.93 7.08 -8.34
N PRO A 184 -12.07 7.74 -8.05
CA PRO A 184 -12.75 7.64 -6.75
C PRO A 184 -13.02 6.21 -6.24
N PRO A 185 -13.40 5.23 -7.08
CA PRO A 185 -13.57 3.85 -6.63
C PRO A 185 -12.31 3.23 -6.01
N LEU A 186 -11.10 3.59 -6.48
CA LEU A 186 -9.84 3.10 -5.90
C LEU A 186 -9.62 3.65 -4.48
N LEU A 187 -9.94 4.93 -4.27
CA LEU A 187 -9.88 5.54 -2.94
C LEU A 187 -10.87 4.85 -1.99
N ARG A 188 -12.14 4.70 -2.42
CA ARG A 188 -13.19 4.07 -1.59
C ARG A 188 -12.88 2.62 -1.26
N GLY A 189 -12.35 1.85 -2.23
CA GLY A 189 -11.97 0.46 -2.02
C GLY A 189 -10.85 0.33 -0.98
N ASN A 190 -9.78 1.12 -1.10
CA ASN A 190 -8.68 1.09 -0.13
C ASN A 190 -9.13 1.58 1.26
N ALA A 191 -9.89 2.68 1.31
CA ALA A 191 -10.46 3.21 2.53
C ALA A 191 -11.32 2.17 3.27
N ALA A 192 -12.28 1.56 2.57
CA ALA A 192 -13.11 0.50 3.11
C ALA A 192 -12.27 -0.68 3.62
N ALA A 193 -11.27 -1.11 2.84
CA ALA A 193 -10.36 -2.20 3.20
C ALA A 193 -9.58 -1.94 4.50
N LYS A 194 -9.15 -0.69 4.74
CA LYS A 194 -8.47 -0.33 6.00
C LYS A 194 -9.45 -0.22 7.17
N LEU A 195 -10.60 0.42 6.95
CA LEU A 195 -11.61 0.64 8.00
C LEU A 195 -12.18 -0.68 8.54
N VAL A 196 -12.38 -1.69 7.69
CA VAL A 196 -12.84 -3.02 8.15
C VAL A 196 -11.82 -3.74 9.04
N LEU A 197 -10.54 -3.38 8.95
CA LEU A 197 -9.49 -3.90 9.82
C LEU A 197 -9.32 -3.07 11.11
N GLY A 198 -10.20 -2.09 11.36
CA GLY A 198 -10.25 -1.37 12.64
C GLY A 198 -9.19 -0.28 12.82
N VAL A 199 -8.74 0.35 11.73
CA VAL A 199 -7.95 1.59 11.81
C VAL A 199 -8.78 2.72 12.43
N ASP A 200 -8.16 3.63 13.17
CA ASP A 200 -8.87 4.79 13.76
C ASP A 200 -9.04 5.94 12.76
N GLY A 201 -8.26 5.91 11.68
CA GLY A 201 -8.27 6.94 10.66
C GLY A 201 -7.53 6.52 9.40
N LEU A 202 -7.61 7.38 8.38
CA LEU A 202 -6.93 7.18 7.11
C LEU A 202 -5.89 8.27 6.91
N GLU A 203 -4.70 7.88 6.45
CA GLU A 203 -3.68 8.82 6.01
C GLU A 203 -3.63 8.78 4.48
N ILE A 204 -4.12 9.84 3.82
CA ILE A 204 -4.15 9.92 2.36
C ILE A 204 -2.97 10.75 1.89
N TYR A 205 -1.95 10.07 1.34
CA TYR A 205 -0.66 10.66 1.02
C TYR A 205 -0.55 10.97 -0.49
N ASN A 206 0.18 12.04 -0.84
CA ASN A 206 0.43 12.50 -2.22
C ASN A 206 -0.83 12.84 -3.05
N TYR A 207 -2.04 12.81 -2.49
CA TYR A 207 -3.29 13.03 -3.23
C TYR A 207 -3.28 14.32 -4.09
N PRO A 208 -2.84 15.49 -3.57
CA PRO A 208 -2.78 16.73 -4.35
C PRO A 208 -1.71 16.74 -5.45
N CYS A 209 -0.76 15.79 -5.45
CA CYS A 209 0.27 15.71 -6.49
C CYS A 209 -0.32 15.43 -7.88
N ALA A 210 -1.56 14.91 -7.95
CA ALA A 210 -2.25 14.73 -9.22
C ALA A 210 -2.55 16.06 -9.93
N ASP A 211 -2.66 17.18 -9.21
CA ASP A 211 -2.91 18.51 -9.78
C ASP A 211 -1.67 19.15 -10.42
N SER A 212 -0.49 18.58 -10.22
CA SER A 212 0.77 19.18 -10.65
C SER A 212 1.04 18.91 -12.14
N PRO A 213 0.96 19.92 -13.04
CA PRO A 213 1.05 19.70 -14.49
C PRO A 213 2.42 19.16 -14.92
N SER A 214 3.48 19.51 -14.20
CA SER A 214 4.85 19.09 -14.48
C SER A 214 5.11 17.60 -14.21
N HIS A 215 4.26 16.93 -13.42
CA HIS A 215 4.38 15.51 -13.18
C HIS A 215 3.76 14.68 -14.32
N TRP A 216 2.92 15.28 -15.18
CA TRP A 216 2.07 14.57 -16.15
C TRP A 216 2.15 15.13 -17.60
N PRO A 217 3.34 15.40 -18.18
CA PRO A 217 3.48 16.06 -19.49
C PRO A 217 2.96 15.27 -20.72
N TRP A 218 2.32 14.12 -20.53
CA TRP A 218 1.93 13.19 -21.60
C TRP A 218 0.41 13.02 -21.79
N THR A 219 -0.43 13.68 -20.98
CA THR A 219 -1.87 13.74 -21.21
C THR A 219 -2.26 15.12 -21.73
N ASP A 220 -3.13 15.16 -22.74
CA ASP A 220 -3.68 16.42 -23.26
C ASP A 220 -4.60 17.12 -22.24
N GLU A 221 -5.06 16.37 -21.24
CA GLU A 221 -5.84 16.88 -20.11
C GLU A 221 -4.95 16.93 -18.86
N PRO A 222 -4.87 18.08 -18.16
CA PRO A 222 -4.19 18.13 -16.87
C PRO A 222 -4.92 17.23 -15.87
N GLY A 223 -4.17 16.38 -15.17
CA GLY A 223 -4.71 15.63 -14.03
C GLY A 223 -5.27 16.60 -12.99
N CYS A 224 -6.45 16.30 -12.48
CA CYS A 224 -7.03 17.01 -11.34
C CYS A 224 -7.56 15.96 -10.36
N ALA A 225 -7.06 16.00 -9.13
CA ALA A 225 -7.50 15.11 -8.07
C ALA A 225 -8.99 15.29 -7.82
N ASP A 226 -9.71 14.18 -7.66
CA ASP A 226 -11.10 14.22 -7.24
C ASP A 226 -11.17 14.48 -5.73
N TYR A 227 -11.17 15.75 -5.33
CA TYR A 227 -11.29 16.13 -3.92
C TYR A 227 -12.67 15.81 -3.32
N ALA A 228 -13.71 15.63 -4.16
CA ALA A 228 -15.02 15.24 -3.65
C ALA A 228 -14.99 13.81 -3.11
N ALA A 229 -14.16 12.94 -3.69
CA ALA A 229 -13.96 11.57 -3.22
C ALA A 229 -13.36 11.47 -1.80
N LEU A 230 -12.70 12.54 -1.30
CA LEU A 230 -12.20 12.58 0.08
C LEU A 230 -13.32 12.71 1.11
N ARG A 231 -14.48 13.25 0.74
CA ARG A 231 -15.59 13.45 1.67
C ARG A 231 -16.24 12.10 1.99
N GLY A 232 -16.23 11.72 3.27
CA GLY A 232 -16.83 10.47 3.75
C GLY A 232 -16.01 9.23 3.43
N SER A 233 -14.72 9.39 3.07
CA SER A 233 -13.81 8.25 2.88
C SER A 233 -13.50 7.54 4.19
N ASP A 234 -13.69 8.20 5.34
CA ASP A 234 -13.53 7.67 6.70
C ASP A 234 -14.81 7.04 7.28
N ASP A 235 -15.94 7.12 6.57
CA ASP A 235 -17.22 6.55 7.01
C ASP A 235 -17.47 5.18 6.35
N LEU A 236 -17.08 4.11 7.03
CA LEU A 236 -17.27 2.74 6.54
C LEU A 236 -18.74 2.42 6.22
N ALA A 237 -19.69 2.93 7.02
CA ALA A 237 -21.11 2.67 6.79
C ALA A 237 -21.58 3.39 5.52
N GLY A 238 -21.18 4.64 5.34
CA GLY A 238 -21.44 5.43 4.15
C GLY A 238 -20.80 4.87 2.88
N LEU A 239 -19.65 4.20 3.00
CA LEU A 239 -18.98 3.56 1.86
C LEU A 239 -19.75 2.36 1.31
N ARG A 240 -20.52 1.61 2.11
CA ARG A 240 -21.27 0.43 1.64
C ARG A 240 -22.29 0.80 0.55
N GLY A 241 -22.46 -0.08 -0.43
CA GLY A 241 -23.34 0.15 -1.58
C GLY A 241 -22.78 1.13 -2.61
N GLN A 242 -21.62 1.76 -2.37
CA GLN A 242 -20.91 2.53 -3.38
C GLN A 242 -19.99 1.65 -4.22
N GLU A 243 -19.77 2.06 -5.47
CA GLU A 243 -18.79 1.46 -6.35
C GLU A 243 -17.36 1.60 -5.78
N LYS A 244 -16.64 0.47 -5.69
CA LYS A 244 -15.30 0.36 -5.10
C LYS A 244 -14.39 -0.47 -6.00
N ALA A 245 -13.13 -0.09 -6.04
CA ALA A 245 -12.08 -0.82 -6.73
C ALA A 245 -11.03 -1.29 -5.70
N TYR A 246 -10.90 -2.61 -5.59
CA TYR A 246 -9.87 -3.25 -4.78
C TYR A 246 -8.77 -3.76 -5.71
N THR A 247 -7.51 -3.64 -5.30
CA THR A 247 -6.39 -4.21 -6.04
C THR A 247 -5.36 -4.78 -5.08
N LEU A 248 -4.30 -5.37 -5.62
CA LEU A 248 -3.16 -5.87 -4.87
C LEU A 248 -1.90 -5.09 -5.24
N SER A 249 -0.99 -5.00 -4.27
CA SER A 249 0.37 -4.48 -4.45
C SER A 249 1.09 -5.24 -5.57
N THR A 250 2.02 -4.56 -6.25
CA THR A 250 2.83 -5.16 -7.32
C THR A 250 4.33 -4.86 -7.15
N GLN A 251 5.23 -5.72 -7.63
CA GLN A 251 6.69 -5.58 -7.44
C GLN A 251 7.50 -5.21 -8.70
N THR A 252 6.90 -4.54 -9.70
CA THR A 252 7.59 -4.16 -10.96
C THR A 252 7.74 -2.66 -11.22
N GLY A 253 7.54 -1.85 -10.19
CA GLY A 253 7.62 -0.39 -10.24
C GLY A 253 9.00 0.23 -10.14
N TYR A 254 9.11 1.46 -10.62
CA TYR A 254 10.33 2.27 -10.51
C TYR A 254 10.63 2.73 -9.07
N TYR A 255 9.59 2.98 -8.28
CA TYR A 255 9.71 3.54 -6.91
C TYR A 255 9.63 2.48 -5.81
N ILE A 256 9.86 1.20 -6.15
CA ILE A 256 9.87 0.14 -5.13
C ILE A 256 11.10 0.31 -4.28
N VAL A 257 10.94 0.09 -2.98
CA VAL A 257 12.05 0.17 -2.03
C VAL A 257 12.27 -1.18 -1.36
N PRO A 258 12.89 -2.17 -2.02
CA PRO A 258 13.25 -3.43 -1.35
C PRO A 258 14.34 -3.17 -0.29
N PRO A 259 14.37 -3.94 0.80
CA PRO A 259 13.43 -5.01 1.18
C PRO A 259 12.18 -4.51 1.93
N TRP A 260 11.89 -3.21 1.93
CA TRP A 260 10.97 -2.57 2.86
C TRP A 260 9.50 -2.64 2.44
N ASP A 261 9.17 -2.39 1.17
CA ASP A 261 7.77 -2.47 0.74
C ASP A 261 7.20 -3.87 1.00
N THR A 262 5.91 -3.95 1.33
CA THR A 262 5.19 -5.23 1.50
C THR A 262 5.44 -6.16 0.33
N VAL A 263 5.67 -7.44 0.61
CA VAL A 263 5.90 -8.44 -0.45
C VAL A 263 4.68 -8.51 -1.35
N ALA A 264 4.85 -8.10 -2.61
CA ALA A 264 3.73 -8.06 -3.53
C ALA A 264 3.35 -9.46 -4.01
N HIS A 265 2.06 -9.71 -4.15
CA HIS A 265 1.54 -10.95 -4.72
C HIS A 265 1.74 -11.04 -6.24
N PHE A 266 1.94 -9.91 -6.92
CA PHE A 266 2.02 -9.81 -8.37
C PHE A 266 3.16 -8.88 -8.84
N PRO A 267 3.56 -8.95 -10.11
CA PRO A 267 3.26 -10.02 -11.06
C PRO A 267 3.98 -11.33 -10.67
N GLY A 268 3.59 -12.42 -11.30
CA GLY A 268 4.33 -13.67 -11.22
C GLY A 268 3.83 -14.67 -12.26
N VAL A 269 4.66 -15.66 -12.54
CA VAL A 269 4.29 -16.76 -13.43
C VAL A 269 3.64 -17.85 -12.58
N LEU A 270 2.52 -18.37 -13.06
CA LEU A 270 1.93 -19.61 -12.58
C LEU A 270 2.17 -20.68 -13.64
N GLY A 271 2.84 -21.75 -13.28
CA GLY A 271 2.92 -22.96 -14.08
C GLY A 271 1.57 -23.68 -14.16
N PRO A 272 1.40 -24.59 -15.11
CA PRO A 272 0.23 -25.44 -15.15
C PRO A 272 -0.01 -26.24 -13.87
N GLY A 273 -1.25 -26.25 -13.38
CA GLY A 273 -1.64 -26.89 -12.13
C GLY A 273 -1.27 -26.09 -10.87
N GLU A 274 -0.59 -24.95 -11.02
CA GLU A 274 -0.23 -24.11 -9.90
C GLU A 274 -1.36 -23.16 -9.49
N ALA A 275 -1.35 -22.79 -8.22
CA ALA A 275 -2.26 -21.83 -7.64
C ALA A 275 -1.51 -20.85 -6.75
N ARG A 276 -2.02 -19.62 -6.67
CA ARG A 276 -1.51 -18.58 -5.79
C ARG A 276 -2.64 -18.01 -4.95
N LEU A 277 -2.52 -18.15 -3.64
CA LEU A 277 -3.37 -17.49 -2.66
C LEU A 277 -2.92 -16.04 -2.47
N CYS A 278 -3.88 -15.14 -2.50
CA CYS A 278 -3.75 -13.74 -2.10
C CYS A 278 -4.83 -13.44 -1.07
N ARG A 279 -4.52 -12.58 -0.09
CA ARG A 279 -5.51 -12.08 0.87
C ARG A 279 -5.73 -10.60 0.63
N LEU A 280 -6.98 -10.17 0.71
CA LEU A 280 -7.36 -8.78 0.49
C LEU A 280 -8.50 -8.42 1.44
N PRO A 281 -8.37 -7.36 2.26
CA PRO A 281 -9.47 -6.94 3.10
C PRO A 281 -10.50 -6.18 2.26
N MET A 282 -11.78 -6.49 2.48
CA MET A 282 -12.91 -5.86 1.80
C MET A 282 -14.05 -5.65 2.81
N CYS A 283 -14.96 -4.73 2.48
CA CYS A 283 -16.17 -4.56 3.26
C CYS A 283 -17.32 -5.39 2.67
N ALA A 284 -18.09 -6.04 3.53
CA ALA A 284 -19.31 -6.72 3.09
C ALA A 284 -20.30 -5.72 2.46
N GLU A 285 -20.95 -6.10 1.37
CA GLU A 285 -21.85 -5.21 0.64
C GLU A 285 -23.32 -5.61 0.83
N PRO A 286 -24.26 -4.65 0.79
CA PRO A 286 -25.68 -4.94 0.83
C PRO A 286 -26.11 -5.72 -0.43
N GLU A 287 -26.87 -6.80 -0.24
CA GLU A 287 -27.32 -7.68 -1.34
C GLU A 287 -28.43 -7.05 -2.21
N ASP A 288 -29.17 -6.07 -1.67
CA ASP A 288 -30.22 -5.34 -2.38
C ASP A 288 -29.70 -4.14 -3.19
N GLY A 289 -28.38 -3.95 -3.21
CA GLY A 289 -27.72 -2.93 -4.02
C GLY A 289 -27.61 -3.30 -5.50
N ASP A 290 -27.45 -2.29 -6.36
CA ASP A 290 -27.15 -2.43 -7.79
C ASP A 290 -25.63 -2.56 -8.01
N LEU A 291 -25.00 -3.50 -7.29
CA LEU A 291 -23.57 -3.78 -7.36
C LEU A 291 -23.31 -5.19 -7.87
N GLU A 292 -22.29 -5.32 -8.72
CA GLU A 292 -21.75 -6.59 -9.18
C GLU A 292 -20.31 -6.75 -8.67
N PHE A 293 -19.94 -7.94 -8.19
CA PHE A 293 -18.57 -8.21 -7.79
C PHE A 293 -17.80 -8.88 -8.94
N VAL A 294 -16.83 -8.17 -9.52
CA VAL A 294 -16.01 -8.66 -10.62
C VAL A 294 -14.55 -8.76 -10.19
N ILE A 295 -13.97 -9.95 -10.37
CA ILE A 295 -12.52 -10.17 -10.23
C ILE A 295 -11.92 -10.21 -11.64
N GLN A 296 -11.03 -9.27 -11.95
CA GLN A 296 -10.27 -9.26 -13.19
C GLN A 296 -8.83 -9.75 -12.95
N VAL A 297 -8.45 -10.86 -13.58
CA VAL A 297 -7.06 -11.34 -13.60
C VAL A 297 -6.40 -10.81 -14.87
N VAL A 298 -5.34 -10.00 -14.73
CA VAL A 298 -4.62 -9.47 -15.88
C VAL A 298 -3.50 -10.43 -16.26
N VAL A 299 -3.55 -10.95 -17.49
CA VAL A 299 -2.58 -11.92 -18.02
C VAL A 299 -1.90 -11.38 -19.28
N GLY A 300 -0.68 -11.86 -19.56
CA GLY A 300 -0.04 -11.60 -20.84
C GLY A 300 -0.74 -12.36 -21.96
N LYS A 301 -0.91 -11.73 -23.12
CA LYS A 301 -1.48 -12.39 -24.32
C LYS A 301 -0.47 -13.41 -24.85
N THR A 302 -0.83 -14.69 -24.82
CA THR A 302 -0.08 -15.78 -25.45
C THR A 302 -1.00 -16.59 -26.36
N GLU A 303 -0.44 -17.33 -27.32
CA GLU A 303 -1.22 -18.21 -28.21
C GLU A 303 -1.89 -19.38 -27.45
N ASP A 304 -1.39 -19.74 -26.27
CA ASP A 304 -1.89 -20.79 -25.39
C ASP A 304 -1.80 -20.34 -23.93
N ALA A 305 -2.78 -19.53 -23.48
CA ALA A 305 -2.82 -18.96 -22.14
C ALA A 305 -3.36 -19.94 -21.07
N GLY A 306 -3.68 -21.18 -21.46
CA GLY A 306 -4.32 -22.16 -20.58
C GLY A 306 -5.69 -21.70 -20.06
N VAL A 307 -6.17 -22.38 -19.02
CA VAL A 307 -7.41 -21.99 -18.32
C VAL A 307 -7.03 -21.23 -17.06
N VAL A 308 -7.48 -19.98 -16.95
CA VAL A 308 -7.41 -19.24 -15.68
C VAL A 308 -8.64 -19.60 -14.86
N ALA A 309 -8.45 -19.90 -13.58
CA ALA A 309 -9.55 -20.09 -12.65
C ALA A 309 -9.39 -19.25 -11.39
N ILE A 310 -10.53 -18.86 -10.81
CA ILE A 310 -10.60 -18.10 -9.57
C ILE A 310 -11.44 -18.84 -8.55
N MET A 311 -10.86 -19.06 -7.37
CA MET A 311 -11.60 -19.45 -6.17
C MET A 311 -11.59 -18.27 -5.20
N LEU A 312 -12.76 -17.94 -4.68
CA LEU A 312 -12.93 -16.92 -3.64
C LEU A 312 -13.42 -17.59 -2.36
N ASN A 313 -12.78 -17.33 -1.22
CA ASN A 313 -13.28 -17.72 0.10
C ASN A 313 -13.59 -19.23 0.25
N GLY A 314 -12.83 -20.09 -0.45
CA GLY A 314 -13.02 -21.54 -0.46
C GLY A 314 -14.17 -22.04 -1.34
N SER A 315 -14.76 -21.17 -2.19
CA SER A 315 -15.78 -21.57 -3.17
C SER A 315 -15.23 -22.49 -4.26
N TRP A 316 -16.11 -23.15 -5.02
CA TRP A 316 -15.67 -23.93 -6.17
C TRP A 316 -15.00 -23.03 -7.23
N PRO A 317 -13.86 -23.43 -7.83
CA PRO A 317 -13.18 -22.62 -8.82
C PRO A 317 -14.06 -22.28 -10.02
N ARG A 318 -14.12 -21.00 -10.37
CA ARG A 318 -14.75 -20.50 -11.60
C ARG A 318 -13.74 -20.50 -12.73
N VAL A 319 -14.14 -21.02 -13.89
CA VAL A 319 -13.33 -21.15 -15.13
C VAL A 319 -13.96 -20.42 -16.31
N ASP A 320 -15.13 -19.82 -16.11
CA ASP A 320 -15.99 -19.14 -17.08
C ASP A 320 -15.60 -17.67 -17.29
N GLY A 321 -14.30 -17.38 -17.23
CA GLY A 321 -13.77 -16.03 -17.35
C GLY A 321 -13.98 -15.42 -18.74
N VAL A 322 -14.39 -14.15 -18.79
CA VAL A 322 -14.62 -13.42 -20.04
C VAL A 322 -13.45 -12.47 -20.29
N LEU A 323 -12.90 -12.51 -21.50
CA LEU A 323 -11.79 -11.63 -21.89
C LEU A 323 -12.26 -10.18 -22.09
N ASP A 324 -11.48 -9.23 -21.58
CA ASP A 324 -11.70 -7.80 -21.74
C ASP A 324 -10.36 -7.07 -21.85
N ASP A 325 -10.20 -6.24 -22.88
CA ASP A 325 -9.03 -5.38 -23.04
C ASP A 325 -9.08 -4.15 -22.12
N ARG A 326 -10.23 -3.89 -21.46
CA ARG A 326 -10.46 -2.73 -20.60
C ARG A 326 -10.04 -2.99 -19.15
N LEU A 327 -9.58 -1.93 -18.50
CA LEU A 327 -9.50 -1.87 -17.05
C LEU A 327 -10.93 -1.91 -16.47
N LEU A 328 -11.16 -2.63 -15.36
CA LEU A 328 -12.43 -2.54 -14.63
C LEU A 328 -12.78 -1.09 -14.27
N PHE A 329 -11.75 -0.32 -13.92
CA PHE A 329 -11.86 1.08 -13.56
C PHE A 329 -10.88 1.91 -14.37
N ALA A 330 -11.44 2.80 -15.19
CA ALA A 330 -10.65 3.79 -15.89
C ALA A 330 -10.02 4.78 -14.89
N VAL A 331 -8.83 5.27 -15.23
CA VAL A 331 -8.13 6.30 -14.48
C VAL A 331 -7.93 7.46 -15.44
N SER A 332 -8.75 8.51 -15.30
CA SER A 332 -8.85 9.54 -16.34
C SER A 332 -9.12 8.88 -17.72
N THR A 333 -8.37 9.23 -18.76
CA THR A 333 -8.50 8.69 -20.13
C THR A 333 -7.79 7.33 -20.32
N MET A 334 -7.13 6.81 -19.28
CA MET A 334 -6.57 5.44 -19.28
C MET A 334 -7.69 4.43 -19.08
N THR A 335 -8.01 3.68 -20.12
CA THR A 335 -9.19 2.81 -20.15
C THR A 335 -8.86 1.35 -20.43
N HIS A 336 -7.67 1.04 -20.93
CA HIS A 336 -7.29 -0.29 -21.40
C HIS A 336 -6.04 -0.82 -20.69
N HIS A 337 -5.88 -2.14 -20.72
CA HIS A 337 -4.59 -2.79 -20.50
C HIS A 337 -3.61 -2.44 -21.63
N THR A 338 -2.32 -2.70 -21.43
CA THR A 338 -1.36 -2.54 -22.54
C THR A 338 -1.67 -3.56 -23.65
N PRO A 339 -1.23 -3.34 -24.90
CA PRO A 339 -1.53 -4.24 -26.02
C PRO A 339 -1.16 -5.71 -25.76
N ASP A 340 -0.12 -5.94 -24.95
CA ASP A 340 0.41 -7.26 -24.59
C ASP A 340 -0.37 -7.95 -23.45
N HIS A 341 -1.38 -7.31 -22.86
CA HIS A 341 -2.15 -7.85 -21.73
C HIS A 341 -3.65 -7.85 -22.02
N VAL A 342 -4.36 -8.77 -21.37
CA VAL A 342 -5.83 -8.87 -21.39
C VAL A 342 -6.33 -9.18 -19.97
N GLY A 343 -7.48 -8.64 -19.60
CA GLY A 343 -8.18 -9.00 -18.38
C GLY A 343 -9.05 -10.23 -18.59
N VAL A 344 -9.08 -11.13 -17.61
CA VAL A 344 -10.03 -12.25 -17.53
C VAL A 344 -10.99 -11.96 -16.38
N ASN A 345 -12.24 -11.62 -16.71
CA ASN A 345 -13.26 -11.17 -15.77
C ASN A 345 -14.10 -12.35 -15.27
N PHE A 346 -14.21 -12.48 -13.95
CA PHE A 346 -15.07 -13.46 -13.27
C PHE A 346 -16.11 -12.73 -12.43
N VAL A 347 -17.39 -13.01 -12.66
CA VAL A 347 -18.50 -12.36 -11.97
C VAL A 347 -18.98 -13.21 -10.79
N PHE A 348 -19.18 -12.57 -9.65
CA PHE A 348 -19.67 -13.16 -8.42
C PHE A 348 -20.82 -12.32 -7.84
N PRO A 349 -21.75 -12.94 -7.08
CA PRO A 349 -22.71 -12.16 -6.30
C PRO A 349 -21.99 -11.41 -5.18
N VAL A 350 -22.43 -10.21 -4.82
CA VAL A 350 -21.77 -9.43 -3.75
C VAL A 350 -21.81 -10.11 -2.37
N SER A 351 -22.77 -11.03 -2.16
CA SER A 351 -22.92 -11.81 -0.92
C SER A 351 -21.75 -12.76 -0.61
N VAL A 352 -20.87 -13.04 -1.57
CA VAL A 352 -19.66 -13.84 -1.29
C VAL A 352 -18.52 -13.03 -0.67
N ILE A 353 -18.62 -11.70 -0.63
CA ILE A 353 -17.65 -10.83 0.03
C ILE A 353 -17.83 -10.95 1.55
N ARG A 354 -16.77 -11.31 2.26
CA ARG A 354 -16.73 -11.33 3.72
C ARG A 354 -16.28 -9.97 4.24
N GLU A 355 -16.75 -9.59 5.42
CA GLU A 355 -16.20 -8.46 6.16
C GLU A 355 -14.76 -8.77 6.57
N GLY A 356 -13.83 -7.87 6.26
CA GLY A 356 -12.40 -8.07 6.53
C GLY A 356 -11.75 -8.94 5.46
N TRP A 357 -10.93 -9.90 5.87
CA TRP A 357 -10.09 -10.67 4.96
C TRP A 357 -10.87 -11.60 4.02
N ASN A 358 -10.62 -11.45 2.72
CA ASN A 358 -11.09 -12.33 1.66
C ASN A 358 -9.90 -13.06 1.02
N GLU A 359 -10.07 -14.35 0.77
CA GLU A 359 -9.06 -15.20 0.14
C GLU A 359 -9.37 -15.34 -1.35
N ILE A 360 -8.43 -14.93 -2.19
CA ILE A 360 -8.51 -15.04 -3.64
C ILE A 360 -7.41 -16.00 -4.10
N VAL A 361 -7.80 -17.12 -4.68
CA VAL A 361 -6.87 -18.08 -5.26
C VAL A 361 -6.93 -18.00 -6.77
N VAL A 362 -5.84 -17.52 -7.37
CA VAL A 362 -5.64 -17.52 -8.83
C VAL A 362 -4.99 -18.83 -9.22
N MET A 363 -5.58 -19.54 -10.17
CA MET A 363 -5.11 -20.85 -10.62
C MET A 363 -4.82 -20.79 -12.12
N HIS A 364 -3.76 -21.49 -12.53
CA HIS A 364 -3.47 -21.73 -13.94
C HIS A 364 -3.63 -23.23 -14.20
N GLY A 365 -4.67 -23.62 -14.93
CA GLY A 365 -4.86 -25.01 -15.34
C GLY A 365 -4.13 -25.30 -16.65
N THR A 366 -3.74 -26.56 -16.89
CA THR A 366 -3.64 -27.09 -18.26
C THR A 366 -4.26 -28.48 -18.42
N ALA A 367 -4.35 -28.86 -19.70
CA ALA A 367 -5.28 -29.74 -20.38
C ALA A 367 -5.36 -31.18 -19.87
N LYS A 368 -6.58 -31.60 -19.56
CA LYS A 368 -6.99 -32.94 -19.12
C LYS A 368 -6.46 -33.30 -17.73
N ASP A 369 -7.34 -33.97 -17.01
CA ASP A 369 -7.08 -34.66 -15.74
C ASP A 369 -7.12 -33.74 -14.51
N HIS A 370 -8.32 -33.78 -13.93
CA HIS A 370 -8.62 -33.75 -12.51
C HIS A 370 -7.41 -33.83 -11.55
N TRP A 371 -7.48 -33.01 -10.50
CA TRP A 371 -6.95 -33.25 -9.15
C TRP A 371 -6.40 -34.66 -8.93
N ALA A 372 -5.08 -34.83 -9.09
CA ALA A 372 -4.38 -35.98 -8.54
C ALA A 372 -3.99 -35.66 -7.09
N GLU A 373 -4.73 -36.26 -6.16
CA GLU A 373 -4.41 -36.57 -4.75
C GLU A 373 -3.22 -35.80 -4.10
N GLN A 374 -3.52 -34.87 -3.19
CA GLN A 374 -2.52 -34.38 -2.24
C GLN A 374 -2.35 -35.38 -1.10
N VAL A 375 -1.18 -36.01 -0.99
CA VAL A 375 -0.90 -37.13 -0.08
C VAL A 375 -0.31 -36.72 1.28
N GLY A 376 -0.26 -35.42 1.60
CA GLY A 376 0.12 -34.88 2.90
C GLY A 376 1.18 -33.77 2.86
N ALA A 377 1.25 -33.00 3.94
CA ALA A 377 2.35 -32.09 4.25
C ALA A 377 2.75 -32.30 5.72
N GLU A 378 4.03 -32.59 5.96
CA GLU A 378 4.62 -32.63 7.30
C GLU A 378 5.47 -31.39 7.51
N VAL A 379 5.34 -30.77 8.68
CA VAL A 379 6.21 -29.68 9.15
C VAL A 379 6.74 -30.13 10.51
N SER A 380 8.07 -30.22 10.64
CA SER A 380 8.73 -30.39 11.95
C SER A 380 9.36 -29.07 12.37
N VAL A 381 9.36 -28.82 13.68
CA VAL A 381 9.96 -27.64 14.32
C VAL A 381 11.47 -27.62 14.14
#